data_AF-A0A2I0T884-F1
#
_entry.id   AF-A0A2I0T884-F1
#
_cell.length_a   1.000
_cell.length_b   1.000
_cell.length_c   1.000
_cell.angle_alpha   90.00
_cell.angle_beta   90.00
_cell.angle_gamma   90.00
#
_symmetry.space_group_name_H-M   'P 1'
#
loop_
_entity.id
_entity.type
_entity.pdbx_description
1 polymer ?
#
loop_
_entity_poly.entity_id
_entity_poly.type
_entity_poly.pdbx_seq_one_letter_code
_entity_poly.pdbx_strand_id
1 'polypeptide(L)'
;MGAVSGRSGARLAVKRIRCDAPENVELALAEFWALTSLRRQHPNVVRFEECVLQRHGLGQRMSHGNKRSQLYLRLVETSLKGSGLPALYV
;
A
#
# COMPACT_ATOMS: atom_id res chain seq x y z
N MET A 1 -1.82 -3.75 -17.75
CA MET A 1 -3.06 -4.13 -17.03
C MET A 1 -3.47 -2.95 -16.15
N GLY A 2 -4.67 -2.40 -16.34
CA GLY A 2 -5.22 -1.38 -15.44
C GLY A 2 -6.04 -2.02 -14.32
N ALA A 3 -6.16 -1.37 -13.17
CA ALA A 3 -7.04 -1.82 -12.10
C ALA A 3 -8.43 -1.17 -12.23
N VAL A 4 -9.45 -1.88 -11.75
CA VAL A 4 -10.84 -1.41 -11.72
C VAL A 4 -11.38 -1.54 -10.29
N SER A 5 -12.15 -0.55 -9.84
CA SER A 5 -12.83 -0.64 -8.54
C SER A 5 -13.88 -1.75 -8.61
N GLY A 6 -13.81 -2.72 -7.71
CA GLY A 6 -14.86 -3.73 -7.57
C GLY A 6 -16.20 -3.15 -7.11
N ARG A 7 -16.21 -1.94 -6.55
CA ARG A 7 -17.41 -1.29 -6.01
C ARG A 7 -18.14 -0.42 -7.05
N SER A 8 -17.40 0.28 -7.92
CA SER A 8 -17.99 1.19 -8.91
C SER A 8 -17.68 0.84 -10.37
N GLY A 9 -16.79 -0.12 -10.63
CA GLY A 9 -16.30 -0.43 -11.98
C GLY A 9 -15.38 0.63 -12.58
N ALA A 10 -15.10 1.73 -11.85
CA ALA A 10 -14.26 2.81 -12.34
C ALA A 10 -12.80 2.35 -12.52
N ARG A 11 -12.12 2.88 -13.55
CA ARG A 11 -10.68 2.69 -13.74
C ARG A 11 -9.91 3.39 -12.62
N LEU A 12 -8.92 2.71 -12.09
CA LEU A 12 -8.08 3.20 -11.00
C LEU A 12 -6.69 3.58 -11.52
N ALA A 13 -6.15 4.66 -10.98
CA ALA A 13 -4.71 4.90 -11.00
C ALA A 13 -4.06 3.97 -9.97
N VAL A 14 -2.92 3.37 -10.33
CA VAL A 14 -2.18 2.46 -9.46
C VAL A 14 -0.75 2.93 -9.37
N LYS A 15 -0.27 3.21 -8.17
CA LYS A 15 1.11 3.57 -7.89
C LYS A 15 1.83 2.35 -7.31
N ARG A 16 2.76 1.78 -8.08
CA ARG A 16 3.63 0.70 -7.61
C ARG A 16 4.88 1.29 -6.96
N ILE A 17 5.13 0.93 -5.71
CA ILE A 17 6.33 1.32 -4.96
C ILE A 17 7.09 0.05 -4.61
N ARG A 18 8.38 0.01 -4.93
CA ARG A 18 9.27 -1.10 -4.53
C ARG A 18 9.62 -0.96 -3.07
N CYS A 19 9.57 -2.07 -2.33
CA CYS A 19 9.92 -2.12 -0.92
C CYS A 19 11.28 -2.81 -0.73
N ASP A 20 12.24 -2.39 -1.54
CA ASP A 20 13.62 -2.91 -1.61
C ASP A 20 14.59 -2.15 -0.69
N ALA A 21 14.15 -1.04 -0.11
CA ALA A 21 14.91 -0.24 0.85
C ALA A 21 14.00 0.30 1.97
N PRO A 22 14.51 0.51 3.20
CA PRO A 22 13.72 1.03 4.32
C PRO A 22 13.04 2.37 4.03
N GLU A 23 13.72 3.29 3.34
CA GLU A 23 13.24 4.63 3.03
C GLU A 23 12.02 4.57 2.10
N ASN A 24 12.02 3.63 1.15
CA ASN A 24 10.89 3.39 0.25
C ASN A 24 9.67 2.85 1.01
N VAL A 25 9.90 1.97 1.99
CA VAL A 25 8.84 1.46 2.86
C VAL A 25 8.24 2.58 3.71
N GLU A 26 9.09 3.42 4.30
CA GLU A 26 8.64 4.55 5.12
C GLU A 26 7.78 5.53 4.31
N LEU A 27 8.24 5.95 3.12
CA LEU A 27 7.48 6.85 2.25
C LEU A 27 6.14 6.24 1.80
N ALA A 28 6.13 4.96 1.42
CA ALA A 28 4.91 4.29 1.01
C ALA A 28 3.88 4.16 2.15
N LEU A 29 4.35 3.86 3.37
CA LEU A 29 3.51 3.80 4.56
C LEU A 29 2.97 5.18 4.95
N ALA A 30 3.80 6.22 4.85
CA ALA A 30 3.37 7.59 5.13
C ALA A 30 2.26 8.05 4.18
N GLU A 31 2.41 7.81 2.87
CA GLU A 31 1.39 8.12 1.86
C GLU A 31 0.09 7.34 2.11
N PHE A 32 0.20 6.02 2.32
CA PHE A 32 -0.94 5.18 2.66
C PHE A 32 -1.67 5.66 3.93
N TRP A 33 -0.93 6.03 4.98
CA TRP A 33 -1.51 6.53 6.22
C TRP A 33 -2.15 7.89 6.07
N ALA A 34 -1.55 8.80 5.32
CA ALA A 34 -2.13 10.10 5.03
C ALA A 34 -3.48 9.96 4.32
N LEU A 35 -3.54 9.12 3.27
CA LEU A 35 -4.75 8.87 2.50
C LEU A 35 -5.84 8.14 3.30
N THR A 36 -5.48 7.18 4.15
CA THR A 36 -6.45 6.45 4.99
C THR A 36 -6.93 7.23 6.21
N SER A 37 -6.21 8.27 6.63
CA SER A 37 -6.61 9.11 7.77
C SER A 37 -7.71 10.12 7.42
N LEU A 38 -8.04 10.26 6.13
CA LEU A 38 -9.12 11.12 5.66
C LEU A 38 -10.49 10.52 6.06
N ARG A 39 -11.16 11.16 7.03
CA ARG A 39 -12.49 10.71 7.51
C ARG A 39 -13.60 10.80 6.46
N ARG A 40 -13.45 11.66 5.47
CA ARG A 40 -14.41 11.89 4.38
C ARG A 40 -13.68 12.16 3.08
N GLN A 41 -14.29 11.75 1.97
CA GLN A 41 -13.81 12.11 0.64
C GLN A 41 -13.91 13.62 0.44
N HIS A 42 -12.84 14.23 -0.08
CA HIS A 42 -12.77 15.66 -0.35
C HIS A 42 -12.60 15.89 -1.86
N PRO A 43 -13.30 16.86 -2.48
CA PRO A 43 -13.26 17.05 -3.94
C PRO A 43 -11.86 17.41 -4.48
N ASN A 44 -11.00 17.98 -3.64
CA ASN A 44 -9.63 18.39 -4.01
C ASN A 44 -8.56 17.40 -3.54
N VAL A 45 -8.94 16.22 -3.04
CA VAL A 45 -7.99 15.19 -2.61
C VAL A 45 -8.32 13.92 -3.37
N VAL A 46 -7.29 13.26 -3.89
CA VAL A 46 -7.47 11.99 -4.60
C VAL A 46 -8.18 10.98 -3.71
N ARG A 47 -9.19 10.30 -4.27
CA ARG A 47 -9.87 9.23 -3.57
C ARG A 47 -8.95 8.04 -3.47
N PHE A 48 -8.76 7.56 -2.25
CA PHE A 48 -8.08 6.31 -1.98
C PHE A 48 -9.07 5.15 -1.96
N GLU A 49 -8.74 4.06 -2.65
CA GLU A 49 -9.59 2.86 -2.72
C GLU A 49 -9.02 1.74 -1.84
N GLU A 50 -7.76 1.35 -2.06
CA GLU A 50 -7.07 0.35 -1.25
C GLU A 50 -5.55 0.42 -1.43
N CYS A 51 -4.83 -0.26 -0.54
CA CYS A 51 -3.40 -0.50 -0.66
C CYS A 51 -3.14 -2.00 -0.51
N VAL A 52 -2.31 -2.55 -1.39
CA VAL A 52 -2.02 -3.99 -1.46
C VAL A 52 -0.51 -4.21 -1.35
N LEU A 53 -0.10 -5.05 -0.42
CA LEU A 53 1.25 -5.59 -0.35
C LEU A 53 1.31 -6.85 -1.21
N GLN A 54 2.12 -6.82 -2.28
CA GLN A 54 2.43 -8.00 -3.06
C GLN A 54 3.75 -8.60 -2.61
N ARG A 55 3.76 -9.91 -2.36
CA ARG A 55 4.97 -10.66 -2.05
C ARG A 55 4.85 -12.09 -2.58
N HIS A 56 5.90 -12.59 -3.24
CA HIS A 56 5.89 -13.91 -3.89
C HIS A 56 4.67 -14.12 -4.82
N GLY A 57 4.29 -13.09 -5.57
CA GLY A 57 3.13 -13.13 -6.47
C GLY A 57 1.77 -12.98 -5.78
N LEU A 58 1.69 -13.09 -4.46
CA LEU A 58 0.44 -12.98 -3.70
C LEU A 58 0.19 -11.54 -3.24
N GLY A 59 -1.00 -11.01 -3.50
CA GLY A 59 -1.45 -9.69 -3.03
C GLY A 59 -2.27 -9.78 -1.76
N GLN A 60 -1.95 -8.95 -0.77
CA GLN A 60 -2.67 -8.86 0.50
C GLN A 60 -3.01 -7.42 0.84
N ARG A 61 -4.28 -7.15 1.15
CA ARG A 61 -4.74 -5.80 1.47
C ARG A 61 -4.14 -5.32 2.79
N MET A 62 -3.67 -4.08 2.77
CA MET A 62 -3.12 -3.36 3.92
C MET A 62 -4.24 -2.67 4.70
N SER A 63 -4.09 -2.59 6.03
CA SER A 63 -5.05 -1.94 6.92
C SER A 63 -4.37 -0.92 7.84
N HIS A 64 -4.89 0.31 7.88
CA HIS A 64 -4.31 1.38 8.68
C HIS A 64 -4.27 1.04 10.18
N GLY A 65 -3.23 1.50 10.88
CA GLY A 65 -3.21 1.58 12.35
C GLY A 65 -2.99 0.27 13.11
N ASN A 66 -2.93 -0.88 12.44
CA ASN A 66 -2.67 -2.15 13.13
C ASN A 66 -1.15 -2.39 13.32
N LYS A 67 -0.57 -1.82 14.37
CA LYS A 67 0.84 -2.01 14.73
C LYS A 67 1.23 -3.48 15.00
N ARG A 68 0.27 -4.37 15.25
CA ARG A 68 0.48 -5.81 15.45
C ARG A 68 0.29 -6.62 14.17
N SER A 69 0.01 -5.98 13.03
CA SER A 69 -0.14 -6.69 11.77
C SER A 69 1.16 -7.36 11.38
N GLN A 70 1.09 -8.68 11.21
CA GLN A 70 2.20 -9.48 10.69
C GLN A 70 2.65 -9.01 9.30
N LEU A 71 1.76 -8.39 8.51
CA LEU A 71 2.12 -7.82 7.21
C LEU A 71 3.09 -6.65 7.33
N TYR A 72 2.85 -5.72 8.28
CA TYR A 72 3.76 -4.59 8.50
C TYR A 72 5.11 -5.03 9.02
N LEU A 73 5.11 -5.88 10.05
CA LEU A 73 6.35 -6.35 10.66
C LEU A 73 7.22 -7.08 9.63
N ARG A 74 6.62 -7.97 8.82
CA ARG A 74 7.33 -8.68 7.76
C ARG A 74 7.80 -7.76 6.64
N LEU A 75 7.04 -6.72 6.28
CA LEU A 75 7.45 -5.74 5.28
C LEU A 75 8.73 -5.01 5.72
N VAL A 76 8.74 -4.50 6.96
CA VAL A 76 9.91 -3.81 7.55
C VAL A 76 11.09 -4.77 7.68
N GLU A 77 10.85 -5.98 8.16
CA GLU A 77 11.88 -7.01 8.27
C GLU A 77 12.49 -7.33 6.90
N THR A 78 11.65 -7.47 5.86
CA THR A 78 12.09 -7.80 4.51
C THR A 78 12.93 -6.68 3.89
N SER A 79 12.52 -5.42 4.06
CA SER A 79 13.27 -4.28 3.54
C SER A 79 14.62 -4.10 4.24
N LEU A 80 14.68 -4.34 5.56
CA LEU A 80 15.94 -4.31 6.32
C LEU A 80 16.90 -5.45 5.94
N LYS A 81 16.36 -6.65 5.67
CA LYS A 81 17.16 -7.81 5.27
C LYS A 81 17.56 -7.79 3.79
N GLY A 82 17.00 -6.89 2.98
CA GLY A 82 17.15 -6.91 1.52
C GLY A 82 16.66 -8.21 0.86
N SER A 83 15.84 -9.00 1.56
CA SER A 83 15.54 -10.39 1.19
C SER A 83 14.17 -10.50 0.52
N GLY A 84 14.12 -10.27 -0.78
CA GLY A 84 12.90 -10.37 -1.59
C GLY A 84 12.55 -9.05 -2.27
N LEU A 85 11.52 -9.08 -3.12
CA LEU A 85 11.07 -7.92 -3.89
C LEU A 85 9.59 -7.62 -3.62
N PRO A 86 9.21 -7.31 -2.36
CA PRO A 86 7.86 -6.86 -2.09
C PRO A 86 7.58 -5.53 -2.78
N ALA A 87 6.32 -5.32 -3.13
CA ALA A 87 5.86 -4.05 -3.66
C ALA A 87 4.54 -3.66 -3.01
N LEU A 88 4.40 -2.38 -2.66
CA LEU A 88 3.13 -1.79 -2.30
C LEU A 88 2.48 -1.20 -3.56
N TYR A 89 1.19 -1.44 -3.70
CA TYR A 89 0.33 -0.83 -4.70
C TYR A 89 -0.63 0.07 -3.96
N VAL A 90 -0.46 1.38 -4.13
CA VAL A 90 -1.29 2.46 -3.54
C VAL A 90 -2.18 3.06 -4.61
#